data_AF-A0A401W9E9-F1
#
_entry.id   AF-A0A401W9E9-F1
#
_cell.length_a   1.000
_cell.length_b   1.000
_cell.length_c   1.000
_cell.angle_alpha   90.00
_cell.angle_beta   90.00
_cell.angle_gamma   90.00
#
_symmetry.space_group_name_H-M   'P 1'
#
loop_
_entity.id
_entity.type
_entity.pdbx_description
1 polymer ?
#
loop_
_entity_poly.entity_id
_entity_poly.type
_entity_poly.pdbx_seq_one_letter_code
_entity_poly.pdbx_strand_id
1 'polypeptide(L)'
;MALVIVNCPYAARPFTLAATRRTWAGRILTGAGLALLPWMGYLAGTLPSAEAAAWVALDAVEAACLLIAGTRLLNGRSGHRAAAAAAAVLLVTDAYVDVATAGPGSELLGAVAMAVGAELPLAITCAALAVRSPR
;
A
#
# COMPACT_ATOMS: atom_id res chain seq x y z
N MET A 1 41.45 25.31 -37.59
CA MET A 1 41.63 25.11 -36.14
C MET A 1 40.26 25.14 -35.49
N ALA A 2 39.93 24.07 -34.78
CA ALA A 2 38.65 23.81 -34.15
C ALA A 2 38.34 24.80 -33.01
N LEU A 3 37.06 25.12 -32.82
CA LEU A 3 36.36 24.82 -31.56
C LEU A 3 34.85 24.94 -31.76
N VAL A 4 34.22 23.79 -32.03
CA VAL A 4 32.81 23.57 -31.75
C VAL A 4 32.72 23.27 -30.26
N ILE A 5 32.07 24.13 -29.48
CA ILE A 5 31.56 23.75 -28.15
C ILE A 5 30.05 23.93 -28.18
N VAL A 6 29.36 22.88 -28.64
CA VAL A 6 27.96 22.67 -28.32
C VAL A 6 27.94 21.99 -26.96
N ASN A 7 27.91 22.78 -25.88
CA ASN A 7 27.52 22.31 -24.56
C ASN A 7 26.02 22.62 -24.40
N CYS A 8 25.18 21.84 -25.08
CA CYS A 8 23.75 21.83 -24.78
C CYS A 8 23.51 20.74 -23.73
N PRO A 9 23.15 21.10 -22.49
CA PRO A 9 22.92 20.13 -21.44
C PRO A 9 21.61 19.40 -21.76
N TYR A 10 21.71 18.18 -22.26
CA TYR A 10 20.56 17.27 -22.22
C TYR A 10 20.23 17.02 -20.75
N ALA A 11 19.26 17.77 -20.24
CA ALA A 11 18.63 17.54 -18.96
C ALA A 11 18.21 16.06 -18.88
N ALA A 12 18.94 15.30 -18.06
CA ALA A 12 18.59 13.92 -17.75
C ALA A 12 17.17 13.92 -17.15
N ARG A 13 16.29 13.16 -17.79
CA ARG A 13 14.84 13.35 -17.78
C ARG A 13 14.20 13.00 -16.43
N PRO A 14 13.17 13.73 -15.96
CA PRO A 14 12.35 13.36 -14.80
C PRO A 14 11.53 12.06 -14.98
N PHE A 15 11.56 11.47 -16.18
CA PHE A 15 10.84 10.23 -16.52
C PHE A 15 11.37 9.00 -15.77
N THR A 16 12.69 8.87 -15.57
CA THR A 16 13.28 7.67 -14.96
C THR A 16 12.90 7.57 -13.48
N LEU A 17 12.98 8.68 -12.74
CA LEU A 17 12.57 8.73 -11.33
C LEU A 17 11.08 8.44 -11.13
N ALA A 18 10.22 8.98 -12.02
CA ALA A 18 8.78 8.75 -11.95
C ALA A 18 8.39 7.29 -12.28
N ALA A 19 9.05 6.68 -13.26
CA ALA A 19 8.87 5.28 -13.62
C ALA A 19 9.36 4.35 -12.50
N THR A 20 10.54 4.61 -11.93
CA THR A 20 11.08 3.85 -10.79
C THR A 20 10.20 3.97 -9.57
N ARG A 21 9.70 5.18 -9.23
CA ARG A 21 8.79 5.35 -8.09
C ARG A 21 7.47 4.60 -8.29
N ARG A 22 6.96 4.54 -9.52
CA ARG A 22 5.74 3.79 -9.87
C ARG A 22 5.95 2.28 -9.66
N THR A 23 7.04 1.73 -10.17
CA THR A 23 7.32 0.29 -10.04
C THR A 23 7.61 -0.09 -8.59
N TRP A 24 8.32 0.77 -7.85
CA TRP A 24 8.56 0.56 -6.41
C TRP A 24 7.25 0.56 -5.61
N ALA A 25 6.38 1.55 -5.83
CA ALA A 25 5.07 1.58 -5.18
C ALA A 25 4.23 0.34 -5.55
N GLY A 26 4.23 -0.08 -6.82
CA GLY A 26 3.52 -1.28 -7.25
C GLY A 26 4.03 -2.56 -6.59
N ARG A 27 5.35 -2.67 -6.35
CA ARG A 27 5.96 -3.77 -5.61
C ARG A 27 5.58 -3.76 -4.14
N ILE A 28 5.61 -2.59 -3.49
CA ILE A 28 5.17 -2.45 -2.09
C ILE A 28 3.72 -2.93 -1.96
N LEU A 29 2.81 -2.41 -2.79
CA LEU A 29 1.38 -2.75 -2.67
C LEU A 29 1.13 -4.23 -2.92
N THR A 30 1.75 -4.81 -3.95
CA THR A 30 1.65 -6.24 -4.22
C THR A 30 2.24 -7.06 -3.07
N GLY A 31 3.41 -6.66 -2.55
CA GLY A 31 4.07 -7.32 -1.44
C GLY A 31 3.23 -7.26 -0.15
N ALA A 32 2.65 -6.11 0.18
CA ALA A 32 1.78 -5.93 1.33
C ALA A 32 0.53 -6.80 1.23
N GLY A 33 -0.14 -6.81 0.08
CA GLY A 33 -1.30 -7.69 -0.13
C GLY A 33 -0.97 -9.18 -0.02
N LEU A 34 0.23 -9.60 -0.43
CA LEU A 34 0.69 -10.99 -0.22
C LEU A 34 1.07 -11.28 1.24
N ALA A 35 1.62 -10.30 1.95
CA ALA A 35 2.00 -10.42 3.35
C ALA A 35 0.78 -10.54 4.30
N LEU A 36 -0.40 -10.06 3.88
CA LEU A 36 -1.65 -10.26 4.61
C LEU A 36 -2.12 -11.73 4.60
N LEU A 37 -1.76 -12.54 3.59
CA LEU A 37 -2.18 -13.94 3.53
C LEU A 37 -1.72 -14.79 4.72
N PRO A 38 -0.42 -14.78 5.13
CA PRO A 38 -0.02 -15.47 6.34
C PRO A 38 -0.62 -14.85 7.62
N TRP A 39 -0.87 -13.54 7.65
CA TRP A 39 -1.53 -12.87 8.79
C TRP A 39 -2.97 -13.37 8.99
N MET A 40 -3.77 -13.47 7.93
CA MET A 40 -5.10 -14.07 7.97
C MET A 40 -5.07 -15.51 8.53
N GLY A 41 -4.07 -16.29 8.13
CA GLY A 41 -3.87 -17.65 8.65
C GLY A 41 -3.56 -17.67 10.15
N TYR A 42 -2.79 -16.69 10.64
CA TYR A 42 -2.54 -16.50 12.06
C TYR A 42 -3.80 -16.12 12.83
N LEU A 43 -4.59 -15.15 12.34
CA LEU A 43 -5.86 -14.74 12.95
C LEU A 43 -6.85 -15.91 13.03
N ALA A 44 -7.00 -16.65 11.93
CA ALA A 44 -7.87 -17.82 11.87
C ALA A 44 -7.49 -18.93 12.87
N GLY A 45 -6.21 -19.03 13.24
CA GLY A 45 -5.71 -20.01 14.19
C GLY A 45 -5.71 -19.56 15.65
N THR A 46 -5.84 -18.25 15.92
CA THR A 46 -5.63 -17.67 17.26
C THR A 46 -6.89 -17.07 17.87
N LEU A 47 -7.82 -16.58 17.04
CA LEU A 47 -9.06 -15.94 17.48
C LEU A 47 -10.25 -16.90 17.52
N PRO A 48 -11.28 -16.61 18.33
CA PRO A 48 -12.57 -17.28 18.25
C PRO A 48 -13.15 -17.20 16.83
N SER A 49 -13.79 -18.27 16.35
CA SER A 49 -14.17 -18.43 14.94
C SER A 49 -15.01 -17.29 14.37
N ALA A 50 -15.94 -16.73 15.16
CA ALA A 50 -16.80 -15.62 14.71
C ALA A 50 -16.01 -14.31 14.54
N GLU A 51 -15.07 -14.05 15.44
CA GLU A 51 -14.21 -12.88 15.39
C GLU A 51 -13.17 -13.02 14.27
N ALA A 52 -12.52 -14.18 14.18
CA ALA A 52 -11.59 -14.49 13.10
C ALA A 52 -12.22 -14.31 11.71
N ALA A 53 -13.48 -14.73 11.52
CA ALA A 53 -14.16 -14.58 10.25
C ALA A 53 -14.35 -13.12 9.83
N ALA A 54 -14.63 -12.22 10.78
CA ALA A 54 -14.80 -10.79 10.50
C ALA A 54 -13.48 -10.15 10.06
N TRP A 55 -12.40 -10.40 10.81
CA TRP A 55 -11.07 -9.86 10.52
C TRP A 55 -10.48 -10.42 9.23
N VAL A 56 -10.57 -11.73 9.02
CA VAL A 56 -10.11 -12.37 7.77
C VAL A 56 -10.88 -11.84 6.56
N ALA A 57 -12.18 -11.56 6.69
CA ALA A 57 -12.96 -10.97 5.60
C ALA A 57 -12.51 -9.53 5.27
N LEU A 58 -12.23 -8.72 6.30
CA LEU A 58 -11.69 -7.37 6.11
C LEU A 58 -10.32 -7.43 5.41
N ASP A 59 -9.39 -8.21 5.95
CA ASP A 59 -8.05 -8.42 5.40
C ASP A 59 -8.11 -8.91 3.95
N ALA A 60 -9.02 -9.83 3.63
CA ALA A 60 -9.15 -10.39 2.29
C ALA A 60 -9.55 -9.32 1.26
N VAL A 61 -10.48 -8.42 1.63
CA VAL A 61 -10.88 -7.31 0.77
C VAL A 61 -9.75 -6.29 0.64
N GLU A 62 -9.03 -6.02 1.73
CA GLU A 62 -7.86 -5.13 1.71
C GLU A 62 -6.75 -5.68 0.81
N ALA A 63 -6.35 -6.93 1.03
CA ALA A 63 -5.35 -7.64 0.24
C ALA A 63 -5.73 -7.64 -1.24
N ALA A 64 -7.01 -7.90 -1.57
CA ALA A 64 -7.48 -7.83 -2.94
C ALA A 64 -7.31 -6.43 -3.53
N CYS A 65 -7.67 -5.37 -2.80
CA CYS A 65 -7.49 -3.99 -3.26
C CYS A 65 -6.02 -3.64 -3.48
N LEU A 66 -5.14 -4.02 -2.55
CA LEU A 66 -3.68 -3.82 -2.64
C LEU A 66 -3.07 -4.58 -3.83
N LEU A 67 -3.43 -5.85 -4.02
CA LEU A 67 -2.97 -6.67 -5.15
C LEU A 67 -3.46 -6.11 -6.48
N ILE A 68 -4.73 -5.71 -6.58
CA ILE A 68 -5.29 -5.10 -7.80
C ILE A 68 -4.59 -3.78 -8.10
N ALA A 69 -4.41 -2.91 -7.10
CA ALA A 69 -3.73 -1.63 -7.26
C ALA A 69 -2.27 -1.83 -7.67
N GLY A 70 -1.54 -2.69 -6.96
CA GLY A 70 -0.12 -2.99 -7.19
C GLY A 70 0.13 -3.61 -8.56
N THR A 71 -0.59 -4.68 -8.91
CA THR A 71 -0.42 -5.37 -10.21
C THR A 71 -0.80 -4.47 -11.39
N ARG A 72 -1.89 -3.70 -11.29
CA ARG A 72 -2.25 -2.73 -12.34
C ARG A 72 -1.21 -1.62 -12.46
N LEU A 73 -0.64 -1.16 -11.35
CA LEU A 73 0.40 -0.13 -11.34
C LEU A 73 1.71 -0.64 -11.97
N LEU A 74 2.10 -1.89 -11.68
CA LEU A 74 3.26 -2.56 -12.28
C LEU A 74 3.10 -2.78 -13.79
N ASN A 75 1.89 -3.16 -14.21
CA ASN A 75 1.57 -3.39 -15.61
C ASN A 75 1.22 -2.10 -16.40
N GLY A 76 1.28 -0.93 -15.77
CA GLY A 76 0.95 0.36 -16.39
C GLY A 76 -0.53 0.50 -16.82
N ARG A 77 -1.44 -0.31 -16.25
CA ARG A 77 -2.85 -0.34 -16.63
C ARG A 77 -3.66 0.78 -15.97
N SER A 78 -4.68 1.25 -16.68
CA SER A 78 -5.71 2.13 -16.12
C SER A 78 -6.52 1.38 -15.04
N GLY A 79 -7.14 2.12 -14.11
CA GLY A 79 -8.00 1.53 -13.07
C GLY A 79 -7.30 1.07 -11.78
N HIS A 80 -6.04 1.46 -11.54
CA HIS A 80 -5.37 1.26 -10.24
C HIS A 80 -5.89 2.23 -9.15
N ARG A 81 -6.46 3.39 -9.55
CA ARG A 81 -6.86 4.46 -8.63
C ARG A 81 -8.02 4.10 -7.72
N ALA A 82 -9.06 3.48 -8.27
CA ALA A 82 -10.24 3.09 -7.49
C ALA A 82 -9.86 2.04 -6.44
N ALA A 83 -9.07 1.03 -6.84
CA ALA A 83 -8.53 0.03 -5.93
C ALA A 83 -7.59 0.64 -4.87
N ALA A 84 -6.74 1.59 -5.25
CA ALA A 84 -5.88 2.31 -4.31
C ALA A 84 -6.70 3.18 -3.33
N ALA A 85 -7.76 3.87 -3.80
CA ALA A 85 -8.63 4.64 -2.93
C ALA A 85 -9.37 3.74 -1.93
N ALA A 86 -9.89 2.59 -2.39
CA ALA A 86 -10.51 1.61 -1.52
C ALA A 86 -9.52 1.05 -0.49
N ALA A 87 -8.32 0.65 -0.92
CA ALA A 87 -7.26 0.18 -0.02
C ALA A 87 -6.88 1.23 1.03
N ALA A 88 -6.80 2.52 0.65
CA ALA A 88 -6.48 3.58 1.61
C ALA A 88 -7.54 3.73 2.69
N VAL A 89 -8.82 3.63 2.34
CA VAL A 89 -9.92 3.70 3.31
C VAL A 89 -9.92 2.45 4.21
N LEU A 90 -9.70 1.27 3.63
CA LEU A 90 -9.64 0.01 4.38
C LEU A 90 -8.49 0.04 5.40
N LEU A 91 -7.27 0.37 4.98
CA LEU A 91 -6.10 0.47 5.87
C LEU A 91 -6.29 1.47 7.02
N VAL A 92 -6.94 2.61 6.77
CA VAL A 92 -7.23 3.59 7.85
C VAL A 92 -8.30 3.05 8.79
N THR A 93 -9.27 2.33 8.25
CA THR A 93 -10.33 1.69 9.05
C THR A 93 -9.72 0.58 9.90
N ASP A 94 -8.90 -0.28 9.31
CA ASP A 94 -8.17 -1.35 9.97
C ASP A 94 -7.34 -0.81 11.15
N ALA A 95 -6.46 0.17 10.89
CA ALA A 95 -5.68 0.85 11.92
C ALA A 95 -6.51 1.45 13.07
N TYR A 96 -7.66 2.03 12.72
CA TYR A 96 -8.57 2.59 13.72
C TYR A 96 -9.19 1.50 14.59
N VAL A 97 -9.69 0.42 13.96
CA VAL A 97 -10.35 -0.65 14.70
C VAL A 97 -9.34 -1.42 15.54
N ASP A 98 -8.16 -1.75 15.00
CA ASP A 98 -7.08 -2.45 15.73
C ASP A 98 -6.67 -1.70 17.01
N VAL A 99 -6.44 -0.39 16.91
CA VAL A 99 -6.11 0.44 18.08
C VAL A 99 -7.29 0.55 19.04
N ALA A 100 -8.53 0.59 18.54
CA ALA A 100 -9.73 0.69 19.36
C ALA A 100 -10.07 -0.63 20.10
N THR A 101 -9.70 -1.78 19.54
CA THR A 101 -9.95 -3.09 20.13
C THR A 101 -8.77 -3.64 20.93
N ALA A 102 -7.58 -3.02 20.82
CA ALA A 102 -6.39 -3.47 21.53
C ALA A 102 -6.54 -3.38 23.07
N GLY A 103 -6.12 -4.45 23.76
CA GLY A 103 -6.03 -4.44 25.21
C GLY A 103 -4.93 -3.48 25.72
N PRO A 104 -5.00 -3.05 26.99
CA PRO A 104 -4.01 -2.15 27.58
C PRO A 104 -2.62 -2.81 27.65
N GLY A 105 -1.57 -1.98 27.57
CA GLY A 105 -0.18 -2.44 27.70
C GLY A 105 0.46 -2.81 26.37
N SER A 106 0.96 -4.05 26.25
CA SER A 106 1.74 -4.50 25.09
C SER A 106 0.91 -4.64 23.82
N GLU A 107 -0.37 -4.99 23.93
CA GLU A 107 -1.27 -5.12 22.77
C GLU A 107 -1.51 -3.76 22.13
N LEU A 108 -1.84 -2.74 22.93
CA LEU A 108 -1.99 -1.36 22.43
C LEU A 108 -0.68 -0.82 21.82
N LEU A 109 0.47 -1.08 22.45
CA LEU A 109 1.76 -0.68 21.88
C LEU A 109 2.02 -1.37 20.54
N GLY A 110 1.68 -2.65 20.41
CA GLY A 110 1.78 -3.42 19.18
C GLY A 110 0.86 -2.86 18.09
N ALA A 111 -0.42 -2.64 18.41
CA ALA A 111 -1.40 -2.08 17.47
C ALA A 111 -0.99 -0.69 16.98
N VAL A 112 -0.55 0.20 17.88
CA VAL A 112 -0.05 1.54 17.49
C VAL A 112 1.21 1.44 16.64
N ALA A 113 2.13 0.52 16.96
CA ALA A 113 3.34 0.33 16.18
C ALA A 113 3.03 -0.19 14.76
N MET A 114 2.08 -1.11 14.61
CA MET A 114 1.60 -1.60 13.31
C MET A 114 0.88 -0.50 12.53
N ALA A 115 -0.03 0.23 13.17
CA ALA A 115 -0.75 1.34 12.57
C ALA A 115 0.20 2.42 12.01
N VAL A 116 1.17 2.86 12.81
CA VAL A 116 2.11 3.92 12.40
C VAL A 116 3.20 3.38 11.47
N GLY A 117 3.61 2.13 11.63
CA GLY A 117 4.72 1.52 10.90
C GLY A 117 4.34 0.94 9.54
N ALA A 118 3.12 0.45 9.38
CA ALA A 118 2.66 -0.29 8.20
C ALA A 118 1.39 0.31 7.60
N GLU A 119 0.29 0.35 8.35
CA GLU A 119 -1.03 0.66 7.77
C GLU A 119 -1.13 2.10 7.27
N LEU A 120 -0.79 3.09 8.12
CA LEU A 120 -0.86 4.50 7.73
C LEU A 120 0.13 4.85 6.59
N PRO A 121 1.39 4.40 6.59
CA PRO A 121 2.30 4.59 5.45
C PRO A 121 1.77 3.99 4.14
N LEU A 122 1.17 2.79 4.19
CA LEU A 122 0.54 2.16 3.04
C LEU A 122 -0.70 2.94 2.58
N ALA A 123 -1.52 3.41 3.52
CA ALA A 123 -2.72 4.20 3.24
C ALA A 123 -2.36 5.52 2.56
N ILE A 124 -1.34 6.22 3.06
CA ILE A 124 -0.82 7.46 2.45
C ILE A 124 -0.32 7.18 1.03
N THR A 125 0.41 6.08 0.82
CA THR A 125 0.90 5.68 -0.50
C THR A 125 -0.26 5.42 -1.46
N CYS A 126 -1.30 4.72 -1.00
CA CYS A 126 -2.51 4.43 -1.75
C CYS A 126 -3.30 5.71 -2.10
N ALA A 127 -3.50 6.61 -1.13
CA ALA A 127 -4.17 7.89 -1.33
C ALA A 127 -3.41 8.78 -2.32
N ALA A 128 -2.08 8.87 -2.20
CA ALA A 128 -1.25 9.63 -3.13
C ALA A 128 -1.32 9.09 -4.57
N LEU A 129 -1.50 7.77 -4.75
CA LEU A 129 -1.71 7.15 -6.06
C LEU A 129 -3.11 7.40 -6.61
N ALA A 130 -4.14 7.40 -5.75
CA ALA A 130 -5.51 7.69 -6.14
C ALA A 130 -5.68 9.13 -6.66
N VAL A 131 -5.06 10.10 -5.97
CA VAL A 131 -5.21 11.54 -6.26
C VAL A 131 -4.35 12.03 -7.43
N ARG A 132 -3.26 11.33 -7.78
CA ARG A 132 -2.32 11.79 -8.82
C ARG A 132 -3.00 11.92 -10.19
N SER A 133 -3.18 13.12 -10.76
CA SER A 133 -3.86 13.32 -12.06
C SER A 133 -3.24 12.53 -13.24
N PRO A 134 -4.04 12.07 -14.21
CA PRO A 134 -3.50 11.55 -15.47
C PRO A 134 -2.82 12.71 -16.19
N ARG A 135 -1.58 12.51 -16.63
CA ARG A 135 -0.96 13.37 -17.62
C ARG A 135 -1.06 12.67 -18.96
#